data_AF-A0A7U9QYD6-F1
#
_entry.id   AF-A0A7U9QYD6-F1
#
_cell.length_a   1.000
_cell.length_b   1.000
_cell.length_c   1.000
_cell.angle_alpha   90.00
_cell.angle_beta   90.00
_cell.angle_gamma   90.00
#
_symmetry.space_group_name_H-M   'P 1'
#
loop_
_entity.id
_entity.type
_entity.pdbx_description
1 polymer ?
#
loop_
_entity_poly.entity_id
_entity_poly.type
_entity_poly.pdbx_seq_one_letter_code
_entity_poly.pdbx_strand_id
1 'polypeptide(L)'
;MVNSMLDLELFYEKTAKGENCDFLKMKDYLQSFSRIILWGAGNLGMEIAKLLKRHKIPIACFWDKRYEQIQEIDGIPVVEPYSESGNKKETLIVFSIATVPTGPALLRELRGMGWENVLKGIYLYQGFICPLSVDKPFDASVCAGNKFCTLCNCDMMNNIMIRKQAERKTVSVEELFAVERVHFIINNFCNLKCKYCNRYMNSYAAEKKKNSDYETVKYDIQRVMGAIDSVAVGIVFGGEPFLHLELDRIIGELLKQENLGAVLVNSNGVANIKDKVLKNLANPRVRVAFSNYTHVFDEMQKKKFWSNADYLKENGICIQVQNTEPTWTEATTLDYKGYDEKECIQKRKNCDFPYLFVYEHKVYPCSLGMTIHDLGIADYAGDYVNITEYADDKSLGLAIRELQQKDYFNTCAHCAAEVEKSVQAAEQGFDKRYAVTN
;
A
#
# COMPACT_ATOMS: atom_id res chain seq x y z
N MET A 1 -8.58 -40.39 -18.40
CA MET A 1 -8.06 -39.02 -18.60
C MET A 1 -7.66 -38.50 -17.24
N VAL A 2 -6.36 -38.27 -17.02
CA VAL A 2 -5.85 -37.77 -15.74
C VAL A 2 -6.37 -36.35 -15.56
N ASN A 3 -7.35 -36.18 -14.67
CA ASN A 3 -7.82 -34.86 -14.27
C ASN A 3 -6.66 -34.22 -13.50
N SER A 4 -5.82 -33.43 -14.19
CA SER A 4 -4.71 -32.75 -13.52
C SER A 4 -5.32 -31.75 -12.54
N MET A 5 -5.28 -32.09 -11.25
CA MET A 5 -5.67 -31.21 -10.15
C MET A 5 -5.01 -29.84 -10.37
N LEU A 6 -5.78 -28.76 -10.20
CA LEU A 6 -5.24 -27.40 -10.35
C LEU A 6 -4.05 -27.21 -9.39
N ASP A 7 -2.91 -26.83 -9.94
CA ASP A 7 -1.77 -26.34 -9.14
C ASP A 7 -2.02 -24.88 -8.77
N LEU A 8 -2.34 -24.62 -7.50
CA LEU A 8 -2.64 -23.29 -7.00
C LEU A 8 -1.41 -22.38 -6.98
N GLU A 9 -0.23 -22.91 -6.71
CA GLU A 9 0.99 -22.10 -6.68
C GLU A 9 1.34 -21.64 -8.09
N LEU A 10 1.24 -22.54 -9.08
CA LEU A 10 1.40 -22.18 -10.48
C LEU A 10 0.34 -21.16 -10.94
N PHE A 11 -0.91 -21.29 -10.48
CA PHE A 11 -1.95 -20.31 -10.76
C PHE A 11 -1.61 -18.93 -10.19
N TYR A 12 -1.13 -18.86 -8.94
CA TYR A 12 -0.70 -17.62 -8.31
C TYR A 12 0.50 -16.99 -9.02
N GLU A 13 1.50 -17.79 -9.39
CA GLU A 13 2.67 -17.33 -10.12
C GLU A 13 2.29 -16.72 -11.48
N LYS A 14 1.49 -17.44 -12.27
CA LYS A 14 1.01 -16.95 -13.58
C LYS A 14 0.21 -15.67 -13.46
N THR A 15 -0.71 -15.63 -12.50
CA THR A 15 -1.51 -14.45 -12.22
C THR A 15 -0.63 -13.27 -11.80
N ALA A 16 0.34 -13.48 -10.91
CA ALA A 16 1.29 -12.46 -10.48
C ALA A 16 2.17 -11.96 -11.63
N LYS A 17 2.39 -12.77 -12.67
CA LYS A 17 3.10 -12.36 -13.88
C LYS A 17 2.22 -11.65 -14.91
N GLY A 18 0.90 -11.59 -14.71
CA GLY A 18 -0.04 -11.03 -15.69
C GLY A 18 -0.38 -11.96 -16.84
N GLU A 19 -0.10 -13.26 -16.71
CA GLU A 19 -0.36 -14.27 -17.73
C GLU A 19 -1.81 -14.76 -17.70
N ASN A 20 -2.32 -15.17 -18.87
CA ASN A 20 -3.66 -15.74 -18.96
C ASN A 20 -3.74 -17.08 -18.20
N CYS A 21 -4.80 -17.22 -17.42
CA CYS A 21 -5.09 -18.43 -16.65
C CYS A 21 -6.28 -19.19 -17.24
N ASP A 22 -6.27 -20.51 -17.13
CA ASP A 22 -7.36 -21.37 -17.60
C ASP A 22 -8.50 -21.39 -16.57
N PHE A 23 -9.59 -20.69 -16.88
CA PHE A 23 -10.74 -20.64 -16.00
C PHE A 23 -11.46 -21.98 -15.86
N LEU A 24 -11.38 -22.89 -16.85
CA LEU A 24 -12.04 -24.20 -16.73
C LEU A 24 -11.41 -25.02 -15.61
N LYS A 25 -10.08 -25.04 -15.52
CA LYS A 25 -9.37 -25.69 -14.41
C LYS A 25 -9.69 -25.06 -13.05
N MET A 26 -9.77 -23.73 -13.00
CA MET A 26 -10.20 -23.04 -11.77
C MET A 26 -11.63 -23.39 -11.40
N LYS A 27 -12.54 -23.44 -12.37
CA LYS A 27 -13.93 -23.82 -12.16
C LYS A 27 -14.03 -25.25 -11.60
N ASP A 28 -13.33 -26.21 -12.20
CA ASP A 28 -13.31 -27.60 -11.73
C ASP A 28 -12.77 -27.70 -10.29
N TYR A 29 -11.72 -26.93 -9.97
CA TYR A 29 -11.20 -26.82 -8.61
C TYR A 29 -12.25 -26.27 -7.63
N LEU A 30 -12.91 -25.15 -7.97
CA LEU A 30 -13.96 -24.56 -7.14
C LEU A 30 -15.13 -25.51 -6.93
N GLN A 31 -15.54 -26.24 -7.98
CA GLN A 31 -16.65 -27.20 -7.93
C GLN A 31 -16.31 -28.51 -7.22
N SER A 32 -15.03 -28.76 -6.90
CA SER A 32 -14.63 -29.92 -6.09
C SER A 32 -15.01 -29.79 -4.61
N PHE A 33 -15.39 -28.60 -4.16
CA PHE A 33 -15.85 -28.31 -2.80
C PHE A 33 -17.37 -28.30 -2.72
N SER A 34 -17.92 -28.93 -1.68
CA SER A 34 -19.37 -28.95 -1.44
C SER A 34 -19.88 -27.60 -0.92
N ARG A 35 -18.98 -26.79 -0.34
CA ARG A 35 -19.28 -25.47 0.22
C ARG A 35 -18.19 -24.46 -0.13
N ILE A 36 -18.59 -23.26 -0.55
CA ILE A 36 -17.69 -22.13 -0.76
C ILE A 36 -18.16 -20.96 0.10
N ILE A 37 -17.23 -20.41 0.89
CA ILE A 37 -17.46 -19.23 1.71
C ILE A 37 -16.56 -18.09 1.22
N LEU A 38 -17.14 -16.92 0.99
CA LEU A 38 -16.37 -15.72 0.66
C LEU A 38 -16.06 -14.95 1.94
N TRP A 39 -14.80 -14.91 2.36
CA TRP A 39 -14.43 -14.15 3.55
C TRP A 39 -14.08 -12.70 3.18
N GLY A 40 -14.97 -11.78 3.54
CA GLY A 40 -14.91 -10.36 3.23
C GLY A 40 -16.05 -9.94 2.30
N ALA A 41 -17.10 -9.34 2.86
CA ALA A 41 -18.24 -8.76 2.16
C ALA A 41 -17.95 -7.32 1.67
N GLY A 42 -16.72 -7.09 1.21
CA GLY A 42 -16.28 -5.81 0.65
C GLY A 42 -16.26 -5.82 -0.88
N ASN A 43 -15.72 -4.76 -1.47
CA ASN A 43 -15.61 -4.60 -2.92
C ASN A 43 -15.01 -5.83 -3.64
N LEU A 44 -13.92 -6.39 -3.11
CA LEU A 44 -13.28 -7.58 -3.70
C LEU A 44 -14.20 -8.81 -3.65
N GLY A 45 -14.78 -9.11 -2.49
CA GLY A 45 -15.67 -10.26 -2.32
C GLY A 45 -16.92 -10.16 -3.20
N MET A 46 -17.48 -8.96 -3.35
CA MET A 46 -18.62 -8.71 -4.24
C MET A 46 -18.27 -9.01 -5.72
N GLU A 47 -17.11 -8.60 -6.20
CA GLU A 47 -16.69 -8.90 -7.58
C GLU A 47 -16.40 -10.38 -7.80
N ILE A 48 -15.79 -11.05 -6.81
CA ILE A 48 -15.60 -12.50 -6.85
C ILE A 48 -16.97 -13.21 -6.87
N ALA A 49 -17.93 -12.75 -6.07
CA ALA A 49 -19.27 -13.32 -6.06
C ALA A 49 -19.95 -13.22 -7.43
N LYS A 50 -19.81 -12.08 -8.12
CA LYS A 50 -20.31 -11.91 -9.50
C LYS A 50 -19.66 -12.88 -10.47
N LEU A 51 -18.34 -13.09 -10.37
CA LEU A 51 -17.61 -14.07 -11.18
C LEU A 51 -18.18 -15.48 -10.94
N LEU A 52 -18.27 -15.92 -9.69
CA LEU A 52 -18.76 -17.25 -9.35
C LEU A 52 -20.21 -17.48 -9.79
N LYS A 53 -21.11 -16.50 -9.57
CA LYS A 53 -22.50 -16.56 -10.02
C LYS A 53 -22.63 -16.68 -11.54
N ARG A 54 -21.86 -15.90 -12.30
CA ARG A 54 -21.83 -15.96 -13.78
C ARG A 54 -21.52 -17.37 -14.28
N HIS A 55 -20.69 -18.10 -13.54
CA HIS A 55 -20.28 -19.47 -13.87
C HIS A 55 -21.08 -20.57 -13.15
N LYS A 56 -22.19 -20.19 -12.49
CA LYS A 56 -23.11 -21.10 -11.77
C LYS A 56 -22.41 -21.89 -10.65
N ILE A 57 -21.43 -21.26 -10.00
CA ILE A 57 -20.74 -21.83 -8.83
C ILE A 57 -21.46 -21.32 -7.58
N PRO A 58 -22.04 -22.21 -6.75
CA PRO A 58 -22.82 -21.80 -5.59
C PRO A 58 -21.91 -21.22 -4.50
N ILE A 59 -22.38 -20.15 -3.85
CA ILE A 59 -21.74 -19.53 -2.69
C ILE A 59 -22.69 -19.76 -1.51
N ALA A 60 -22.15 -20.30 -0.43
CA ALA A 60 -22.97 -20.60 0.74
C ALA A 60 -23.29 -19.35 1.54
N CYS A 61 -22.27 -18.54 1.84
CA CYS A 61 -22.39 -17.29 2.58
C CYS A 61 -21.16 -16.41 2.37
N PHE A 62 -21.27 -15.16 2.82
CA PHE A 62 -20.12 -14.33 3.15
C PHE A 62 -19.81 -14.43 4.64
N TRP A 63 -18.53 -14.46 4.99
CA TRP A 63 -18.07 -14.12 6.33
C TRP A 63 -17.63 -12.67 6.37
N ASP A 64 -18.19 -11.87 7.28
CA ASP A 64 -17.75 -10.49 7.50
C ASP A 64 -18.03 -10.05 8.94
N LYS A 65 -17.10 -9.30 9.54
CA LYS A 65 -17.30 -8.72 10.88
C LYS A 65 -18.49 -7.77 10.96
N ARG A 66 -18.98 -7.29 9.81
CA ARG A 66 -20.11 -6.39 9.69
C ARG A 66 -21.45 -7.10 9.47
N TYR A 67 -21.55 -8.39 9.79
CA TYR A 67 -22.76 -9.20 9.57
C TYR A 67 -24.02 -8.61 10.23
N GLU A 68 -23.88 -7.87 11.33
CA GLU A 68 -25.02 -7.19 11.97
C GLU A 68 -25.54 -6.02 11.13
N GLN A 69 -24.67 -5.34 10.37
CA GLN A 69 -25.03 -4.19 9.53
C GLN A 69 -25.36 -4.61 8.08
N ILE A 70 -24.77 -5.70 7.61
CA ILE A 70 -24.95 -6.25 6.27
C ILE A 70 -25.41 -7.68 6.46
N GLN A 71 -26.71 -7.94 6.26
CA GLN A 71 -27.30 -9.27 6.46
C GLN A 71 -27.27 -10.13 5.19
N GLU A 72 -27.27 -9.49 4.01
CA GLU A 72 -27.32 -10.17 2.72
C GLU A 72 -26.65 -9.33 1.63
N ILE A 73 -26.03 -10.00 0.64
CA ILE A 73 -25.55 -9.40 -0.61
C ILE A 73 -26.06 -10.23 -1.79
N ASP A 74 -26.91 -9.64 -2.63
CA ASP A 74 -27.47 -10.25 -3.83
C ASP A 74 -28.06 -11.67 -3.58
N GLY A 75 -28.83 -11.88 -2.50
CA GLY A 75 -29.38 -13.20 -2.16
C GLY A 75 -28.42 -14.16 -1.45
N ILE A 76 -27.19 -13.74 -1.13
CA ILE A 76 -26.22 -14.53 -0.36
C ILE A 76 -26.19 -14.00 1.08
N PRO A 77 -26.41 -14.84 2.10
CA PRO A 77 -26.37 -14.40 3.50
C PRO A 77 -24.96 -13.97 3.89
N VAL A 78 -24.88 -12.94 4.72
CA VAL A 78 -23.64 -12.51 5.38
C VAL A 78 -23.76 -12.88 6.86
N VAL A 79 -22.79 -13.65 7.34
CA VAL A 79 -22.82 -14.20 8.70
C VAL A 79 -21.53 -13.89 9.44
N GLU A 80 -21.58 -14.03 10.76
CA GLU A 80 -20.41 -13.87 11.62
C GLU A 80 -19.33 -14.88 11.20
N PRO A 81 -18.06 -14.47 11.06
CA PRO A 81 -16.96 -15.39 10.79
C PRO A 81 -16.95 -16.54 11.80
N TYR A 82 -16.72 -17.76 11.31
CA TYR A 82 -16.62 -18.99 12.14
C TYR A 82 -17.92 -19.45 12.82
N SER A 83 -19.05 -18.78 12.60
CA SER A 83 -20.34 -19.17 13.22
C SER A 83 -20.91 -20.50 12.74
N GLU A 84 -20.44 -21.04 11.61
CA GLU A 84 -21.04 -22.23 10.99
C GLU A 84 -20.32 -23.55 11.31
N SER A 85 -21.12 -24.59 11.53
CA SER A 85 -20.71 -25.97 11.84
C SER A 85 -20.51 -26.85 10.59
N GLY A 86 -19.87 -26.31 9.54
CA GLY A 86 -19.60 -27.04 8.30
C GLY A 86 -18.40 -27.99 8.37
N ASN A 87 -18.37 -29.00 7.49
CA ASN A 87 -17.18 -29.85 7.31
C ASN A 87 -16.05 -29.02 6.68
N LYS A 88 -15.02 -28.70 7.48
CA LYS A 88 -13.84 -27.91 7.06
C LYS A 88 -13.09 -28.51 5.87
N LYS A 89 -13.08 -29.84 5.73
CA LYS A 89 -12.37 -30.53 4.64
C LYS A 89 -13.06 -30.37 3.29
N GLU A 90 -14.37 -30.17 3.27
CA GLU A 90 -15.17 -30.02 2.05
C GLU A 90 -15.52 -28.55 1.75
N THR A 91 -15.10 -27.64 2.63
CA THR A 91 -15.38 -26.22 2.50
C THR A 91 -14.15 -25.48 2.00
N LEU A 92 -14.30 -24.67 0.96
CA LEU A 92 -13.30 -23.73 0.50
C LEU A 92 -13.58 -22.33 1.04
N ILE A 93 -12.56 -21.73 1.66
CA ILE A 93 -12.59 -20.32 2.04
C ILE A 93 -11.90 -19.50 0.96
N VAL A 94 -12.63 -18.58 0.33
CA VAL A 94 -12.06 -17.59 -0.60
C VAL A 94 -11.79 -16.30 0.15
N PHE A 95 -10.53 -16.09 0.54
CA PHE A 95 -10.08 -14.95 1.32
C PHE A 95 -10.09 -13.68 0.46
N SER A 96 -11.09 -12.83 0.68
CA SER A 96 -11.43 -11.66 -0.16
C SER A 96 -11.25 -10.33 0.59
N ILE A 97 -10.34 -10.31 1.56
CA ILE A 97 -9.95 -9.11 2.33
C ILE A 97 -8.65 -8.56 1.73
N ALA A 98 -8.74 -7.41 1.06
CA ALA A 98 -7.59 -6.78 0.39
C ALA A 98 -6.73 -5.90 1.34
N THR A 99 -7.09 -5.78 2.62
CA THR A 99 -6.30 -4.98 3.58
C THR A 99 -5.05 -5.72 4.02
N VAL A 100 -3.90 -5.17 3.64
CA VAL A 100 -2.58 -5.80 3.78
C VAL A 100 -2.15 -6.07 5.22
N PRO A 101 -2.34 -5.15 6.19
CA PRO A 101 -1.85 -5.39 7.55
C PRO A 101 -2.54 -6.58 8.25
N THR A 102 -3.83 -6.80 7.96
CA THR A 102 -4.64 -7.81 8.67
C THR A 102 -4.58 -9.20 8.05
N GLY A 103 -4.21 -9.29 6.75
CA GLY A 103 -4.27 -10.53 5.98
C GLY A 103 -3.48 -11.70 6.59
N PRO A 104 -2.18 -11.53 6.87
CA PRO A 104 -1.35 -12.62 7.39
C PRO A 104 -1.80 -13.16 8.75
N ALA A 105 -2.26 -12.28 9.65
CA ALA A 105 -2.75 -12.68 10.97
C ALA A 105 -4.04 -13.52 10.85
N LEU A 106 -5.01 -13.05 10.07
CA LEU A 106 -6.28 -13.75 9.83
C LEU A 106 -6.08 -15.11 9.16
N LEU A 107 -5.15 -15.20 8.20
CA LEU A 107 -4.81 -16.47 7.56
C LEU A 107 -4.14 -17.46 8.52
N ARG A 108 -3.28 -16.98 9.44
CA ARG A 108 -2.69 -17.82 10.50
C ARG A 108 -3.75 -18.31 11.48
N GLU A 109 -4.65 -17.43 11.90
CA GLU A 109 -5.77 -17.79 12.77
C GLU A 109 -6.65 -18.86 12.13
N LEU A 110 -7.03 -18.67 10.86
CA LEU A 110 -7.85 -19.61 10.13
C LEU A 110 -7.19 -20.99 10.00
N ARG A 111 -5.88 -21.04 9.70
CA ARG A 111 -5.10 -22.29 9.71
C ARG A 111 -5.03 -22.91 11.10
N GLY A 112 -4.82 -22.12 12.16
CA GLY A 112 -4.80 -22.57 13.54
C GLY A 112 -6.13 -23.19 13.99
N MET A 113 -7.24 -22.74 13.40
CA MET A 113 -8.57 -23.33 13.59
C MET A 113 -8.82 -24.57 12.71
N GLY A 114 -7.86 -25.04 11.92
CA GLY A 114 -7.97 -26.26 11.10
C GLY A 114 -8.68 -26.08 9.76
N TRP A 115 -8.79 -24.85 9.25
CA TRP A 115 -9.24 -24.60 7.88
C TRP A 115 -8.06 -24.66 6.92
N GLU A 116 -7.96 -25.74 6.16
CA GLU A 116 -6.81 -26.00 5.29
C GLU A 116 -7.03 -25.52 3.85
N ASN A 117 -8.29 -25.49 3.39
CA ASN A 117 -8.64 -25.11 2.03
C ASN A 117 -8.87 -23.60 1.93
N VAL A 118 -7.85 -22.86 1.48
CA VAL A 118 -7.90 -21.40 1.36
C VAL A 118 -7.42 -20.96 -0.01
N LEU A 119 -8.28 -20.24 -0.72
CA LEU A 119 -7.96 -19.57 -1.97
C LEU A 119 -7.87 -18.07 -1.74
N LYS A 120 -6.77 -17.45 -2.17
CA LYS A 120 -6.61 -15.99 -2.07
C LYS A 120 -7.45 -15.32 -3.17
N GLY A 121 -8.53 -14.65 -2.78
CA GLY A 121 -9.49 -14.02 -3.68
C GLY A 121 -8.89 -12.97 -4.60
N ILE A 122 -7.81 -12.29 -4.18
CA ILE A 122 -7.12 -11.31 -5.03
C ILE A 122 -6.58 -11.93 -6.32
N TYR A 123 -6.15 -13.20 -6.29
CA TYR A 123 -5.67 -13.89 -7.50
C TYR A 123 -6.82 -14.34 -8.41
N LEU A 124 -8.01 -14.64 -7.86
CA LEU A 124 -9.21 -14.82 -8.70
C LEU A 124 -9.56 -13.53 -9.44
N TYR A 125 -9.53 -12.40 -8.72
CA TYR A 125 -9.76 -11.10 -9.34
C TYR A 125 -8.72 -10.81 -10.42
N GLN A 126 -7.44 -10.94 -10.10
CA GLN A 126 -6.35 -10.67 -11.03
C GLN A 126 -6.40 -11.61 -12.25
N GLY A 127 -6.56 -12.92 -12.06
CA GLY A 127 -6.51 -13.89 -13.14
C GLY A 127 -7.71 -13.87 -14.09
N PHE A 128 -8.88 -13.38 -13.64
CA PHE A 128 -10.12 -13.53 -14.40
C PHE A 128 -11.00 -12.27 -14.51
N ILE A 129 -10.71 -11.20 -13.76
CA ILE A 129 -11.53 -9.97 -13.74
C ILE A 129 -10.68 -8.75 -14.13
N CYS A 130 -9.44 -8.66 -13.64
CA CYS A 130 -8.53 -7.55 -13.94
C CYS A 130 -8.27 -7.49 -15.45
N PRO A 131 -8.38 -6.31 -16.09
CA PRO A 131 -8.15 -6.18 -17.52
C PRO A 131 -6.66 -6.08 -17.88
N LEU A 132 -5.76 -5.93 -16.89
CA LEU A 132 -4.32 -5.96 -17.12
C LEU A 132 -3.84 -7.36 -17.48
N SER A 133 -2.88 -7.41 -18.38
CA SER A 133 -2.24 -8.63 -18.86
C SER A 133 -0.90 -8.26 -19.51
N VAL A 134 0.02 -9.21 -19.57
CA VAL A 134 1.27 -9.06 -20.35
C VAL A 134 1.03 -8.96 -21.85
N ASP A 135 -0.12 -9.41 -22.35
CA ASP A 135 -0.45 -9.38 -23.78
C ASP A 135 -1.00 -8.02 -24.25
N LYS A 136 -1.19 -7.07 -23.32
CA LYS A 136 -1.78 -5.76 -23.60
C LYS A 136 -0.87 -4.63 -23.12
N PRO A 137 -0.93 -3.44 -23.75
CA PRO A 137 -0.25 -2.27 -23.21
C PRO A 137 -0.68 -1.99 -21.77
N PHE A 138 0.29 -1.69 -20.90
CA PHE A 138 0.00 -1.30 -19.53
C PHE A 138 -0.85 -0.02 -19.49
N ASP A 139 -2.03 -0.12 -18.88
CA ASP A 139 -2.92 1.02 -18.63
C ASP A 139 -3.05 1.28 -17.13
N ALA A 140 -2.37 2.34 -16.67
CA ALA A 140 -2.42 2.76 -15.29
C ALA A 140 -3.82 3.21 -14.84
N SER A 141 -4.71 3.59 -15.77
CA SER A 141 -6.08 4.00 -15.44
C SER A 141 -6.88 2.87 -14.81
N VAL A 142 -6.56 1.61 -15.17
CA VAL A 142 -7.09 0.42 -14.50
C VAL A 142 -6.65 0.42 -13.05
N CYS A 143 -5.36 0.59 -12.80
CA CYS A 143 -4.79 0.55 -11.46
C CYS A 143 -5.25 1.72 -10.60
N ALA A 144 -5.28 2.93 -11.14
CA ALA A 144 -5.70 4.13 -10.45
C ALA A 144 -7.21 4.16 -10.25
N GLY A 145 -8.03 3.66 -11.19
CA GLY A 145 -9.50 3.66 -11.14
C GLY A 145 -10.13 2.59 -10.24
N ASN A 146 -9.42 1.49 -9.97
CA ASN A 146 -10.02 0.29 -9.41
C ASN A 146 -10.26 0.33 -7.89
N LYS A 147 -11.46 -0.04 -7.44
CA LYS A 147 -11.83 -0.13 -6.01
C LYS A 147 -11.82 -1.56 -5.45
N PHE A 148 -11.52 -2.56 -6.28
CA PHE A 148 -11.60 -3.98 -5.96
C PHE A 148 -10.24 -4.57 -5.53
N CYS A 149 -9.14 -3.94 -5.93
CA CYS A 149 -7.78 -4.31 -5.51
C CYS A 149 -7.04 -3.13 -4.85
N THR A 150 -5.81 -3.37 -4.44
CA THR A 150 -4.94 -2.36 -3.83
C THR A 150 -3.83 -1.98 -4.79
N LEU A 151 -3.80 -0.71 -5.22
CA LEU A 151 -2.76 -0.15 -6.09
C LEU A 151 -1.35 -0.42 -5.55
N CYS A 152 -1.19 -0.38 -4.23
CA CYS A 152 0.11 -0.47 -3.61
C CYS A 152 0.69 -1.89 -3.66
N ASN A 153 -0.09 -2.96 -3.52
CA ASN A 153 0.42 -4.33 -3.33
C ASN A 153 0.04 -5.25 -4.49
N CYS A 154 0.28 -4.80 -5.72
CA CYS A 154 -0.12 -5.52 -6.93
C CYS A 154 1.09 -6.13 -7.64
N ASP A 155 1.41 -7.39 -7.34
CA ASP A 155 2.50 -8.13 -7.98
C ASP A 155 2.35 -8.13 -9.51
N MET A 156 1.12 -8.32 -10.01
CA MET A 156 0.81 -8.27 -11.44
C MET A 156 1.24 -6.95 -12.07
N MET A 157 0.88 -5.81 -11.46
CA MET A 157 1.27 -4.50 -11.98
C MET A 157 2.79 -4.34 -11.94
N ASN A 158 3.42 -4.74 -10.84
CA ASN A 158 4.87 -4.65 -10.68
C ASN A 158 5.60 -5.46 -11.76
N ASN A 159 5.22 -6.72 -11.96
CA ASN A 159 5.83 -7.60 -12.96
C ASN A 159 5.60 -7.12 -14.41
N ILE A 160 4.39 -6.63 -14.73
CA ILE A 160 4.12 -6.04 -16.06
C ILE A 160 5.01 -4.81 -16.29
N MET A 161 5.19 -3.95 -15.29
CA MET A 161 6.06 -2.78 -15.39
C MET A 161 7.53 -3.16 -15.55
N ILE A 162 8.03 -4.11 -14.76
CA ILE A 162 9.40 -4.63 -14.87
C ILE A 162 9.66 -5.18 -16.26
N ARG A 163 8.77 -6.04 -16.75
CA ARG A 163 8.88 -6.64 -18.09
C ARG A 163 8.91 -5.59 -19.19
N LYS A 164 8.04 -4.58 -19.12
CA LYS A 164 8.03 -3.45 -20.06
C LYS A 164 9.38 -2.72 -20.08
N GLN A 165 10.00 -2.50 -18.92
CA GLN A 165 11.32 -1.86 -18.85
C GLN A 165 12.43 -2.77 -19.36
N ALA A 166 12.33 -4.08 -19.12
CA ALA A 166 13.30 -5.07 -19.61
C ALA A 166 13.28 -5.14 -21.14
N GLU A 167 12.08 -5.19 -21.74
CA GLU A 167 11.88 -5.12 -23.19
C GLU A 167 12.43 -3.82 -23.77
N ARG A 168 12.13 -2.68 -23.14
CA ARG A 168 12.65 -1.37 -23.56
C ARG A 168 14.18 -1.31 -23.53
N LYS A 169 14.80 -1.91 -22.51
CA LYS A 169 16.26 -1.91 -22.30
C LYS A 169 16.98 -3.06 -22.99
N THR A 170 16.25 -4.02 -23.56
CA THR A 170 16.78 -5.24 -24.20
C THR A 170 17.65 -6.06 -23.23
N VAL A 171 17.16 -6.26 -22.00
CA VAL A 171 17.82 -7.04 -20.94
C VAL A 171 16.83 -8.02 -20.31
N SER A 172 17.32 -8.96 -19.52
CA SER A 172 16.48 -9.83 -18.70
C SER A 172 15.86 -9.07 -17.51
N VAL A 173 14.76 -9.60 -16.96
CA VAL A 173 14.09 -8.94 -15.81
C VAL A 173 14.95 -8.98 -14.55
N GLU A 174 15.81 -10.00 -14.43
CA GLU A 174 16.73 -10.24 -13.32
C GLU A 174 17.88 -9.20 -13.28
N GLU A 175 18.18 -8.56 -14.40
CA GLU A 175 19.19 -7.51 -14.48
C GLU A 175 18.69 -6.16 -13.95
N LEU A 176 17.37 -5.95 -13.90
CA LEU A 176 16.78 -4.67 -13.54
C LEU A 176 16.77 -4.41 -12.04
N PHE A 177 17.06 -3.18 -11.66
CA PHE A 177 16.73 -2.63 -10.36
C PHE A 177 15.27 -2.20 -10.30
N ALA A 178 14.40 -3.08 -9.79
CA ALA A 178 12.99 -2.75 -9.60
C ALA A 178 12.68 -2.43 -8.13
N VAL A 179 11.91 -1.38 -7.89
CA VAL A 179 11.42 -1.00 -6.57
C VAL A 179 9.90 -0.89 -6.63
N GLU A 180 9.19 -1.61 -5.77
CA GLU A 180 7.73 -1.59 -5.81
C GLU A 180 7.17 -0.19 -5.48
N ARG A 181 7.74 0.48 -4.45
CA ARG A 181 7.26 1.78 -3.99
C ARG A 181 8.37 2.72 -3.58
N VAL A 182 8.23 3.96 -4.00
CA VAL A 182 9.06 5.08 -3.55
C VAL A 182 8.14 6.16 -2.98
N HIS A 183 8.33 6.47 -1.69
CA HIS A 183 7.63 7.53 -0.98
C HIS A 183 8.42 8.83 -1.07
N PHE A 184 7.90 9.81 -1.80
CA PHE A 184 8.45 11.16 -1.83
C PHE A 184 7.79 11.99 -0.74
N ILE A 185 8.58 12.35 0.28
CA ILE A 185 8.13 13.15 1.41
C ILE A 185 8.35 14.61 1.04
N ILE A 186 7.27 15.39 0.92
CA ILE A 186 7.36 16.76 0.37
C ILE A 186 7.20 17.84 1.44
N ASN A 187 6.76 17.46 2.64
CA ASN A 187 6.67 18.33 3.80
C ASN A 187 6.58 17.51 5.09
N ASN A 188 6.86 18.18 6.22
CA ASN A 188 6.60 17.67 7.57
C ASN A 188 5.50 18.49 8.28
N PHE A 189 4.65 19.15 7.50
CA PHE A 189 3.60 20.04 7.96
C PHE A 189 2.22 19.44 7.69
N CYS A 190 1.37 19.38 8.72
CA CYS A 190 0.03 18.83 8.67
C CYS A 190 -0.96 19.75 9.40
N ASN A 191 -2.19 19.82 8.89
CA ASN A 191 -3.32 20.51 9.51
C ASN A 191 -4.05 19.65 10.56
N LEU A 192 -3.66 18.38 10.73
CA LEU A 192 -4.08 17.53 11.85
C LEU A 192 -2.93 17.36 12.84
N LYS A 193 -3.28 16.98 14.07
CA LYS A 193 -2.34 16.68 15.17
C LYS A 193 -2.58 15.27 15.67
N CYS A 194 -2.49 14.28 14.78
CA CYS A 194 -2.76 12.90 15.13
C CYS A 194 -1.77 12.41 16.20
N LYS A 195 -2.28 11.96 17.35
CA LYS A 195 -1.54 11.55 18.53
C LYS A 195 -0.53 10.44 18.24
N TYR A 196 -0.96 9.42 17.48
CA TYR A 196 -0.15 8.25 17.09
C TYR A 196 0.27 8.31 15.62
N CYS A 197 0.58 9.49 15.09
CA CYS A 197 1.03 9.63 13.71
C CYS A 197 2.29 8.79 13.46
N ASN A 198 2.23 7.85 12.52
CA ASN A 198 3.38 7.01 12.12
C ASN A 198 4.52 7.80 11.42
N ARG A 199 4.33 9.10 11.21
CA ARG A 199 5.31 10.07 10.71
C ARG A 199 5.75 11.08 11.76
N TYR A 200 5.26 10.95 13.00
CA TYR A 200 5.62 11.80 14.14
C TYR A 200 5.46 13.31 13.86
N MET A 201 4.49 13.69 13.02
CA MET A 201 4.24 15.09 12.62
C MET A 201 3.93 16.00 13.81
N ASN A 202 3.44 15.42 14.91
CA ASN A 202 3.18 16.08 16.18
C ASN A 202 4.43 16.25 17.07
N SER A 203 5.55 15.61 16.71
CA SER A 203 6.83 15.66 17.44
C SER A 203 7.77 16.77 16.90
N TYR A 204 7.51 17.26 15.69
CA TYR A 204 8.22 18.40 15.13
C TYR A 204 7.87 19.70 15.87
N ALA A 205 8.90 20.41 16.32
CA ALA A 205 8.77 21.77 16.81
C ALA A 205 8.25 22.71 15.71
N ALA A 206 7.55 23.78 16.09
CA ALA A 206 6.82 24.62 15.14
C ALA A 206 7.74 25.26 14.09
N GLU A 207 8.93 25.69 14.50
CA GLU A 207 9.98 26.28 13.67
C GLU A 207 10.64 25.29 12.70
N LYS A 208 10.54 23.99 12.98
CA LYS A 208 11.04 22.92 12.09
C LYS A 208 10.00 22.45 11.07
N LYS A 209 8.73 22.89 11.19
CA LYS A 209 7.67 22.52 10.24
C LYS A 209 7.76 23.34 8.97
N LYS A 210 7.99 22.69 7.83
CA LYS A 210 8.17 23.32 6.52
C LYS A 210 7.62 22.46 5.38
N ASN A 211 7.31 23.12 4.27
CA ASN A 211 7.31 22.49 2.97
C ASN A 211 8.77 22.38 2.49
N SER A 212 9.13 21.27 1.87
CA SER A 212 10.41 21.15 1.17
C SER A 212 10.43 22.10 -0.03
N ASP A 213 11.61 22.58 -0.39
CA ASP A 213 11.74 23.42 -1.59
C ASP A 213 11.42 22.61 -2.85
N TYR A 214 10.75 23.23 -3.81
CA TYR A 214 10.36 22.54 -5.03
C TYR A 214 11.56 22.03 -5.84
N GLU A 215 12.63 22.81 -5.97
CA GLU A 215 13.79 22.37 -6.75
C GLU A 215 14.52 21.22 -6.04
N THR A 216 14.47 21.18 -4.71
CA THR A 216 14.94 20.02 -3.92
C THR A 216 14.12 18.77 -4.24
N VAL A 217 12.78 18.83 -4.13
CA VAL A 217 11.92 17.67 -4.41
C VAL A 217 12.03 17.22 -5.87
N LYS A 218 12.12 18.16 -6.81
CA LYS A 218 12.33 17.88 -8.23
C LYS A 218 13.66 17.17 -8.46
N TYR A 219 14.75 17.66 -7.87
CA TYR A 219 16.06 17.02 -7.97
C TYR A 219 16.02 15.60 -7.42
N ASP A 220 15.41 15.41 -6.24
CA ASP A 220 15.25 14.12 -5.59
C ASP A 220 14.48 13.13 -6.48
N ILE A 221 13.35 13.55 -7.06
CA ILE A 221 12.58 12.74 -8.02
C ILE A 221 13.46 12.36 -9.21
N GLN A 222 14.14 13.32 -9.84
CA GLN A 222 14.92 13.06 -11.04
C GLN A 222 16.10 12.11 -10.80
N ARG A 223 16.85 12.30 -9.72
CA ARG A 223 18.00 11.45 -9.37
C ARG A 223 17.56 10.04 -8.97
N VAL A 224 16.59 9.91 -8.07
CA VAL A 224 16.13 8.59 -7.59
C VAL A 224 15.46 7.81 -8.71
N MET A 225 14.62 8.46 -9.51
CA MET A 225 13.95 7.79 -10.63
C MET A 225 14.91 7.51 -11.78
N GLY A 226 15.98 8.29 -11.98
CA GLY A 226 17.06 7.96 -12.92
C GLY A 226 17.87 6.73 -12.51
N ALA A 227 18.05 6.53 -11.20
CA ALA A 227 18.82 5.43 -10.62
C ALA A 227 18.08 4.09 -10.54
N ILE A 228 16.75 4.07 -10.70
CA ILE A 228 15.91 2.87 -10.57
C ILE A 228 15.35 2.49 -11.94
N ASP A 229 15.41 1.22 -12.31
CA ASP A 229 14.98 0.78 -13.63
C ASP A 229 13.47 0.71 -13.79
N SER A 230 12.74 0.36 -12.72
CA SER A 230 11.28 0.26 -12.71
C SER A 230 10.72 0.59 -11.32
N VAL A 231 9.67 1.42 -11.27
CA VAL A 231 8.92 1.73 -10.06
C VAL A 231 7.44 1.49 -10.29
N ALA A 232 6.79 0.64 -9.48
CA ALA A 232 5.36 0.43 -9.63
C ALA A 232 4.57 1.67 -9.17
N VAL A 233 4.80 2.15 -7.95
CA VAL A 233 4.03 3.27 -7.37
C VAL A 233 4.93 4.33 -6.73
N GLY A 234 4.75 5.57 -7.17
CA GLY A 234 5.33 6.76 -6.57
C GLY A 234 4.32 7.36 -5.62
N ILE A 235 4.63 7.39 -4.33
CA ILE A 235 3.71 7.86 -3.30
C ILE A 235 4.11 9.27 -2.90
N VAL A 236 3.26 10.24 -3.21
CA VAL A 236 3.41 11.61 -2.71
C VAL A 236 2.82 11.65 -1.31
N PHE A 237 3.68 11.92 -0.34
CA PHE A 237 3.37 11.90 1.08
C PHE A 237 3.99 13.11 1.78
N GLY A 238 3.62 13.33 3.03
CA GLY A 238 4.20 14.36 3.88
C GLY A 238 3.51 14.33 5.25
N GLY A 239 3.28 15.51 5.82
CA GLY A 239 2.20 15.70 6.78
C GLY A 239 0.85 15.70 6.06
N GLU A 240 0.58 16.76 5.30
CA GLU A 240 -0.57 16.84 4.40
C GLU A 240 -0.14 17.39 3.03
N PRO A 241 -0.16 16.57 1.95
CA PRO A 241 0.32 17.01 0.64
C PRO A 241 -0.39 18.25 0.09
N PHE A 242 -1.71 18.40 0.29
CA PHE A 242 -2.45 19.55 -0.25
C PHE A 242 -2.08 20.89 0.41
N LEU A 243 -1.27 20.89 1.48
CA LEU A 243 -0.68 22.11 2.05
C LEU A 243 0.61 22.55 1.34
N HIS A 244 1.14 21.72 0.45
CA HIS A 244 2.30 22.07 -0.36
C HIS A 244 1.90 22.96 -1.54
N LEU A 245 2.43 24.18 -1.59
CA LEU A 245 2.06 25.15 -2.62
C LEU A 245 2.37 24.63 -4.03
N GLU A 246 3.47 23.91 -4.20
CA GLU A 246 3.91 23.40 -5.51
C GLU A 246 3.52 21.94 -5.77
N LEU A 247 2.49 21.42 -5.09
CA LEU A 247 2.03 20.02 -5.27
C LEU A 247 1.75 19.69 -6.74
N ASP A 248 1.17 20.61 -7.52
CA ASP A 248 0.91 20.36 -8.94
C ASP A 248 2.20 20.04 -9.71
N ARG A 249 3.26 20.81 -9.46
CA ARG A 249 4.52 20.69 -10.18
C ARG A 249 5.23 19.41 -9.77
N ILE A 250 5.19 19.07 -8.49
CA ILE A 250 5.75 17.81 -7.96
C ILE A 250 5.10 16.60 -8.65
N ILE A 251 3.76 16.57 -8.71
CA ILE A 251 3.05 15.50 -9.43
C ILE A 251 3.44 15.51 -10.91
N GLY A 252 3.57 16.70 -11.51
CA GLY A 252 4.05 16.87 -12.88
C GLY A 252 5.43 16.25 -13.12
N GLU A 253 6.39 16.42 -12.20
CA GLU A 253 7.72 15.80 -12.31
C GLU A 253 7.68 14.27 -12.22
N LEU A 254 6.82 13.70 -11.37
CA LEU A 254 6.60 12.24 -11.31
C LEU A 254 5.96 11.72 -12.60
N LEU A 255 5.00 12.44 -13.17
CA LEU A 255 4.31 12.03 -14.40
C LEU A 255 5.23 12.01 -15.63
N LYS A 256 6.34 12.76 -15.62
CA LYS A 256 7.38 12.70 -16.66
C LYS A 256 8.20 11.41 -16.61
N GLN A 257 8.18 10.67 -15.50
CA GLN A 257 8.99 9.46 -15.33
C GLN A 257 8.33 8.28 -16.03
N GLU A 258 9.01 7.73 -17.04
CA GLU A 258 8.49 6.64 -17.88
C GLU A 258 8.68 5.25 -17.25
N ASN A 259 9.59 5.14 -16.29
CA ASN A 259 9.81 3.95 -15.46
C ASN A 259 8.83 3.85 -14.28
N LEU A 260 7.92 4.82 -14.13
CA LEU A 260 6.92 4.84 -13.06
C LEU A 260 5.58 4.29 -13.53
N GLY A 261 4.92 3.41 -12.77
CA GLY A 261 3.59 2.89 -13.10
C GLY A 261 2.49 3.90 -12.81
N ALA A 262 2.27 4.17 -11.52
CA ALA A 262 1.23 5.07 -11.03
C ALA A 262 1.73 6.01 -9.93
N VAL A 263 0.98 7.09 -9.70
CA VAL A 263 1.21 8.04 -8.61
C VAL A 263 0.05 7.95 -7.62
N LEU A 264 0.36 7.84 -6.33
CA LEU A 264 -0.62 7.86 -5.26
C LEU A 264 -0.40 9.10 -4.39
N VAL A 265 -1.43 9.93 -4.24
CA VAL A 265 -1.43 11.07 -3.32
C VAL A 265 -2.28 10.70 -2.11
N ASN A 266 -1.64 10.50 -0.96
CA ASN A 266 -2.35 10.18 0.28
C ASN A 266 -2.67 11.46 1.05
N SER A 267 -3.92 11.66 1.45
CA SER A 267 -4.37 12.87 2.15
C SER A 267 -5.34 12.54 3.28
N ASN A 268 -5.41 13.42 4.27
CA ASN A 268 -6.44 13.44 5.30
C ASN A 268 -7.76 14.06 4.81
N GLY A 269 -7.77 14.66 3.63
CA GLY A 269 -8.96 15.15 2.93
C GLY A 269 -9.54 16.47 3.44
N VAL A 270 -8.96 17.11 4.47
CA VAL A 270 -9.54 18.33 5.08
C VAL A 270 -8.79 19.63 4.73
N ALA A 271 -7.68 19.54 3.98
CA ALA A 271 -7.00 20.73 3.46
C ALA A 271 -7.75 21.38 2.28
N ASN A 272 -7.50 22.66 2.02
CA ASN A 272 -8.06 23.34 0.84
C ASN A 272 -7.36 22.85 -0.44
N ILE A 273 -8.13 22.29 -1.36
CA ILE A 273 -7.67 21.88 -2.68
C ILE A 273 -7.85 23.05 -3.65
N LYS A 274 -6.79 23.43 -4.36
CA LYS A 274 -6.79 24.57 -5.29
C LYS A 274 -6.90 24.08 -6.73
N ASP A 275 -7.62 24.80 -7.59
CA ASP A 275 -7.84 24.45 -9.00
C ASP A 275 -6.55 24.07 -9.76
N LYS A 276 -5.43 24.75 -9.47
CA LYS A 276 -4.16 24.53 -10.17
C LYS A 276 -3.65 23.09 -10.11
N VAL A 277 -3.97 22.34 -9.04
CA VAL A 277 -3.52 20.95 -8.88
C VAL A 277 -4.37 19.96 -9.69
N LEU A 278 -5.60 20.33 -10.04
CA LEU A 278 -6.57 19.43 -10.67
C LEU A 278 -6.07 18.88 -12.01
N LYS A 279 -5.39 19.70 -12.81
CA LYS A 279 -4.89 19.29 -14.13
C LYS A 279 -4.00 18.04 -14.06
N ASN A 280 -3.03 18.01 -13.14
CA ASN A 280 -2.14 16.87 -13.00
C ASN A 280 -2.81 15.72 -12.24
N LEU A 281 -3.73 16.01 -11.30
CA LEU A 281 -4.51 14.97 -10.61
C LEU A 281 -5.48 14.23 -11.52
N ALA A 282 -5.98 14.86 -12.59
CA ALA A 282 -6.85 14.24 -13.57
C ALA A 282 -6.10 13.26 -14.50
N ASN A 283 -4.77 13.18 -14.41
CA ASN A 283 -4.00 12.21 -15.19
C ASN A 283 -4.40 10.77 -14.78
N PRO A 284 -4.68 9.86 -15.73
CA PRO A 284 -5.11 8.49 -15.42
C PRO A 284 -4.11 7.66 -14.60
N ARG A 285 -2.84 8.08 -14.51
CA ARG A 285 -1.83 7.44 -13.65
C ARG A 285 -1.95 7.87 -12.18
N VAL A 286 -2.74 8.89 -11.86
CA VAL A 286 -2.83 9.47 -10.51
C VAL A 286 -4.09 8.97 -9.80
N ARG A 287 -3.91 8.50 -8.57
CA ARG A 287 -4.99 8.27 -7.61
C ARG A 287 -4.80 9.19 -6.41
N VAL A 288 -5.88 9.85 -5.99
CA VAL A 288 -5.96 10.50 -4.68
C VAL A 288 -6.64 9.54 -3.71
N ALA A 289 -5.99 9.25 -2.59
CA ALA A 289 -6.55 8.40 -1.54
C ALA A 289 -6.77 9.21 -0.26
N PHE A 290 -8.03 9.33 0.12
CA PHE A 290 -8.43 9.94 1.38
C PHE A 290 -8.53 8.88 2.46
N SER A 291 -7.76 9.09 3.52
CA SER A 291 -7.91 8.33 4.76
C SER A 291 -9.13 8.83 5.51
N ASN A 292 -10.08 7.96 5.80
CA ASN A 292 -11.38 8.35 6.33
C ASN A 292 -11.34 8.52 7.85
N TYR A 293 -10.96 9.71 8.30
CA TYR A 293 -10.92 10.07 9.73
C TYR A 293 -12.19 10.80 10.20
N THR A 294 -13.32 10.62 9.50
CA THR A 294 -14.56 11.36 9.82
C THR A 294 -15.10 11.11 11.23
N HIS A 295 -14.71 10.02 11.88
CA HIS A 295 -15.09 9.65 13.24
C HIS A 295 -14.44 10.52 14.35
N VAL A 296 -13.29 11.15 14.07
CA VAL A 296 -12.61 12.10 14.97
C VAL A 296 -12.77 13.56 14.54
N PHE A 297 -13.40 13.80 13.39
CA PHE A 297 -13.61 15.14 12.85
C PHE A 297 -14.80 15.85 13.50
N ASP A 298 -14.66 17.16 13.69
CA ASP A 298 -15.80 18.02 13.95
C ASP A 298 -16.70 18.17 12.71
N GLU A 299 -17.87 18.79 12.87
CA GLU A 299 -18.85 18.94 11.78
C GLU A 299 -18.32 19.78 10.60
N MET A 300 -17.46 20.76 10.86
CA MET A 300 -16.87 21.58 9.80
C MET A 300 -15.86 20.76 8.99
N GLN A 301 -15.02 19.98 9.67
CA GLN A 301 -14.05 19.08 9.06
C GLN A 301 -14.74 17.98 8.26
N LYS A 302 -15.81 17.36 8.78
CA LYS A 302 -16.63 16.39 8.02
C LYS A 302 -17.20 16.99 6.75
N LYS A 303 -17.81 18.18 6.85
CA LYS A 303 -18.35 18.89 5.68
C LYS A 303 -17.26 19.19 4.67
N LYS A 304 -16.08 19.64 5.12
CA LYS A 304 -14.94 19.93 4.26
C LYS A 304 -14.40 18.68 3.58
N PHE A 305 -14.27 17.57 4.30
CA PHE A 305 -13.81 16.29 3.79
C PHE A 305 -14.67 15.80 2.62
N TRP A 306 -15.99 15.74 2.82
CA TRP A 306 -16.90 15.28 1.78
C TRP A 306 -17.02 16.26 0.62
N SER A 307 -17.06 17.58 0.90
CA SER A 307 -17.03 18.60 -0.15
C SER A 307 -15.77 18.53 -1.02
N ASN A 308 -14.61 18.26 -0.42
CA ASN A 308 -13.37 18.06 -1.17
C ASN A 308 -13.41 16.77 -2.00
N ALA A 309 -13.98 15.69 -1.45
CA ALA A 309 -14.12 14.42 -2.16
C ALA A 309 -15.04 14.56 -3.39
N ASP A 310 -16.17 15.24 -3.23
CA ASP A 310 -17.11 15.54 -4.32
C ASP A 310 -16.46 16.47 -5.34
N TYR A 311 -15.80 17.53 -4.90
CA TYR A 311 -15.09 18.46 -5.79
C TYR A 311 -14.03 17.75 -6.65
N LEU A 312 -13.23 16.84 -6.08
CA LEU A 312 -12.28 16.05 -6.86
C LEU A 312 -13.00 15.15 -7.88
N LYS A 313 -14.06 14.46 -7.45
CA LYS A 313 -14.85 13.57 -8.31
C LYS A 313 -15.52 14.30 -9.47
N GLU A 314 -16.11 15.46 -9.22
CA GLU A 314 -16.77 16.32 -10.22
C GLU A 314 -15.79 16.84 -11.27
N ASN A 315 -14.52 17.02 -10.89
CA ASN A 315 -13.43 17.41 -11.79
C ASN A 315 -12.73 16.20 -12.46
N GLY A 316 -13.35 15.02 -12.44
CA GLY A 316 -12.87 13.83 -13.15
C GLY A 316 -11.62 13.18 -12.51
N ILE A 317 -11.30 13.51 -11.27
CA ILE A 317 -10.12 12.96 -10.59
C ILE A 317 -10.44 11.61 -9.99
N CYS A 318 -9.49 10.67 -10.16
CA CYS A 318 -9.63 9.37 -9.55
C CYS A 318 -9.40 9.46 -8.03
N ILE A 319 -10.49 9.41 -7.27
CA ILE A 319 -10.47 9.44 -5.82
C ILE A 319 -10.94 8.12 -5.21
N GLN A 320 -10.22 7.67 -4.20
CA GLN A 320 -10.61 6.60 -3.30
C GLN A 320 -10.75 7.14 -1.88
N VAL A 321 -11.92 6.94 -1.27
CA VAL A 321 -12.14 7.18 0.15
C VAL A 321 -12.10 5.83 0.87
N GLN A 322 -11.38 5.74 1.98
CA GLN A 322 -11.31 4.52 2.77
C GLN A 322 -12.70 4.15 3.35
N ASN A 323 -13.12 2.89 3.16
CA ASN A 323 -14.49 2.43 3.47
C ASN A 323 -14.82 2.34 4.97
N THR A 324 -13.82 2.27 5.85
CA THR A 324 -14.01 2.06 7.29
C THR A 324 -13.18 3.04 8.09
N GLU A 325 -13.61 3.30 9.32
CA GLU A 325 -12.79 3.97 10.33
C GLU A 325 -11.49 3.19 10.51
N PRO A 326 -10.34 3.79 10.14
CA PRO A 326 -9.08 3.09 10.24
C PRO A 326 -8.68 2.95 11.70
N THR A 327 -8.10 1.81 12.04
CA THR A 327 -7.21 1.71 13.18
C THR A 327 -5.77 1.70 12.67
N TRP A 328 -4.85 2.17 13.51
CA TRP A 328 -3.43 2.07 13.26
C TRP A 328 -2.80 1.11 14.26
N THR A 329 -1.65 0.59 13.89
CA THR A 329 -0.69 0.07 14.87
C THR A 329 -0.05 1.26 15.57
N GLU A 330 -0.02 1.26 16.90
CA GLU A 330 0.66 2.30 17.69
C GLU A 330 2.11 2.45 17.22
N ALA A 331 2.52 3.68 16.91
CA ALA A 331 3.89 3.95 16.50
C ALA A 331 4.86 3.71 17.67
N THR A 332 6.02 3.13 17.40
CA THR A 332 7.11 2.96 18.38
C THR A 332 7.56 4.31 18.96
N THR A 333 8.15 4.34 20.15
CA THR A 333 8.78 5.57 20.64
C THR A 333 10.05 5.87 19.86
N LEU A 334 10.48 7.13 19.89
CA LEU A 334 11.68 7.62 19.20
C LEU A 334 12.99 7.26 19.94
N ASP A 335 12.89 6.77 21.17
CA ASP A 335 14.04 6.45 22.02
C ASP A 335 14.88 5.29 21.49
N TYR A 336 16.18 5.38 21.72
CA TYR A 336 17.09 4.26 21.54
C TYR A 336 16.81 3.19 22.59
N LYS A 337 16.58 1.95 22.16
CA LYS A 337 16.18 0.83 23.05
C LYS A 337 17.33 -0.09 23.45
N GLY A 338 18.55 0.15 22.94
CA GLY A 338 19.74 -0.61 23.34
C GLY A 338 19.77 -2.06 22.83
N TYR A 339 19.02 -2.39 21.79
CA TYR A 339 19.07 -3.73 21.18
C TYR A 339 20.44 -4.01 20.57
N ASP A 340 20.92 -5.24 20.73
CA ASP A 340 22.15 -5.68 20.09
C ASP A 340 21.97 -5.96 18.59
N GLU A 341 23.08 -6.20 17.89
CA GLU A 341 23.07 -6.49 16.44
C GLU A 341 22.23 -7.72 16.10
N LYS A 342 22.28 -8.78 16.91
CA LYS A 342 21.52 -10.02 16.64
C LYS A 342 20.03 -9.76 16.74
N GLU A 343 19.61 -8.99 17.73
CA GLU A 343 18.22 -8.55 17.90
C GLU A 343 17.77 -7.67 16.73
N CYS A 344 18.62 -6.74 16.28
CA CYS A 344 18.32 -5.87 15.14
C CYS A 344 18.16 -6.66 13.83
N ILE A 345 19.04 -7.64 13.58
CA ILE A 345 18.94 -8.56 12.43
C ILE A 345 17.62 -9.35 12.51
N GLN A 346 17.28 -9.89 13.68
CA GLN A 346 16.05 -10.66 13.84
C GLN A 346 14.79 -9.78 13.63
N LYS A 347 14.83 -8.52 14.09
CA LYS A 347 13.77 -7.54 13.83
C LYS A 347 13.64 -7.23 12.34
N ARG A 348 14.76 -7.00 11.64
CA ARG A 348 14.74 -6.73 10.19
C ARG A 348 14.19 -7.92 9.40
N LYS A 349 14.54 -9.16 9.77
CA LYS A 349 13.96 -10.37 9.16
C LYS A 349 12.44 -10.46 9.30
N ASN A 350 11.88 -9.88 10.36
CA ASN A 350 10.45 -9.83 10.61
C ASN A 350 9.78 -8.52 10.13
N CYS A 351 10.53 -7.65 9.44
CA CYS A 351 10.10 -6.32 9.01
C CYS A 351 9.72 -6.32 7.53
N ASP A 352 8.42 -6.22 7.24
CA ASP A 352 7.87 -6.34 5.88
C ASP A 352 7.75 -4.98 5.16
N PHE A 353 8.84 -4.20 5.14
CA PHE A 353 8.90 -2.91 4.47
C PHE A 353 10.03 -2.87 3.42
N PRO A 354 9.75 -3.22 2.16
CA PRO A 354 10.70 -3.14 1.04
C PRO A 354 10.63 -1.79 0.29
N TYR A 355 10.13 -0.73 0.92
CA TYR A 355 9.88 0.56 0.26
C TYR A 355 10.99 1.57 0.55
N LEU A 356 11.18 2.50 -0.38
CA LEU A 356 12.12 3.61 -0.21
C LEU A 356 11.38 4.86 0.23
N PHE A 357 12.03 5.67 1.07
CA PHE A 357 11.57 7.00 1.46
C PHE A 357 12.61 8.03 1.00
N VAL A 358 12.16 9.05 0.30
CA VAL A 358 13.01 10.11 -0.24
C VAL A 358 12.65 11.41 0.44
N TYR A 359 13.65 12.05 1.06
CA TYR A 359 13.48 13.32 1.75
C TYR A 359 14.80 14.10 1.81
N GLU A 360 14.78 15.34 1.32
CA GLU A 360 15.89 16.31 1.38
C GLU A 360 17.24 15.69 0.97
N HIS A 361 17.32 15.23 -0.29
CA HIS A 361 18.50 14.61 -0.91
C HIS A 361 18.93 13.25 -0.35
N LYS A 362 18.13 12.62 0.51
CA LYS A 362 18.44 11.32 1.10
C LYS A 362 17.39 10.26 0.78
N VAL A 363 17.86 9.04 0.54
CA VAL A 363 17.04 7.84 0.39
C VAL A 363 17.19 6.96 1.63
N TYR A 364 16.07 6.61 2.26
CA TYR A 364 16.00 5.80 3.48
C TYR A 364 15.24 4.50 3.22
N PRO A 365 15.60 3.41 3.93
CA PRO A 365 14.92 2.11 3.81
C PRO A 365 13.66 2.02 4.69
N CYS A 366 13.45 3.02 5.57
CA CYS A 366 12.35 3.02 6.53
C CYS A 366 11.95 4.46 6.90
N SER A 367 10.64 4.68 7.13
CA SER A 367 10.12 5.98 7.58
C SER A 367 10.61 6.38 8.97
N LEU A 368 10.84 5.41 9.86
CA LEU A 368 11.36 5.68 11.20
C LEU A 368 12.78 6.24 11.13
N GLY A 369 13.66 5.65 10.33
CA GLY A 369 15.06 6.10 10.19
C GLY A 369 15.14 7.51 9.61
N MET A 370 14.32 7.77 8.59
CA MET A 370 14.15 9.12 8.05
C MET A 370 13.71 10.12 9.13
N THR A 371 12.76 9.74 9.98
CA THR A 371 12.22 10.63 11.03
C THR A 371 13.21 10.87 12.17
N ILE A 372 13.94 9.83 12.60
CA ILE A 372 14.99 9.93 13.62
C ILE A 372 16.09 10.90 13.17
N HIS A 373 16.54 10.75 11.92
CA HIS A 373 17.52 11.65 11.32
C HIS A 373 16.97 13.09 11.22
N ASP A 374 15.77 13.26 10.65
CA ASP A 374 15.20 14.60 10.41
C ASP A 374 14.87 15.37 11.71
N LEU A 375 14.41 14.69 12.76
CA LEU A 375 14.20 15.31 14.07
C LEU A 375 15.51 15.64 14.80
N GLY A 376 16.64 15.09 14.35
CA GLY A 376 17.96 15.25 14.97
C GLY A 376 18.16 14.38 16.20
N ILE A 377 17.46 13.24 16.30
CA ILE A 377 17.58 12.31 17.43
C ILE A 377 18.88 11.50 17.32
N ALA A 378 19.18 11.00 16.13
CA ALA A 378 20.42 10.30 15.83
C ALA A 378 20.74 10.43 14.34
N ASP A 379 22.03 10.47 14.02
CA ASP A 379 22.53 10.41 12.65
C ASP A 379 23.25 9.08 12.41
N TYR A 380 22.55 8.16 11.74
CA TYR A 380 23.10 6.89 11.31
C TYR A 380 23.42 6.96 9.83
N ALA A 381 24.62 7.40 9.47
CA ALA A 381 25.06 7.51 8.08
C ALA A 381 24.94 6.20 7.27
N GLY A 382 24.95 5.05 7.95
CA GLY A 382 24.71 3.74 7.33
C GLY A 382 23.23 3.46 6.99
N ASP A 383 22.28 4.27 7.43
CA ASP A 383 20.85 4.02 7.28
C ASP A 383 20.19 4.88 6.18
N TYR A 384 21.00 5.59 5.38
CA TYR A 384 20.54 6.32 4.21
C TYR A 384 21.62 6.40 3.13
N VAL A 385 21.20 6.76 1.92
CA VAL A 385 22.08 7.15 0.81
C VAL A 385 21.88 8.63 0.54
N ASN A 386 22.94 9.43 0.62
CA ASN A 386 22.91 10.84 0.23
C ASN A 386 23.12 10.96 -1.28
N ILE A 387 22.06 11.31 -2.02
CA ILE A 387 22.05 11.20 -3.48
C ILE A 387 22.95 12.25 -4.16
N THR A 388 23.32 13.33 -3.45
CA THR A 388 24.19 14.39 -3.98
C THR A 388 25.65 13.96 -4.06
N GLU A 389 26.03 12.86 -3.40
CA GLU A 389 27.41 12.33 -3.37
C GLU A 389 27.73 11.46 -4.60
N TYR A 390 26.73 11.19 -5.44
CA TYR A 390 26.86 10.31 -6.60
C TYR A 390 26.80 11.09 -7.90
N ALA A 391 27.84 10.93 -8.73
CA ALA A 391 27.99 11.65 -9.99
C ALA A 391 27.04 11.17 -11.09
N ASP A 392 26.59 9.92 -11.04
CA ASP A 392 25.77 9.29 -12.08
C ASP A 392 24.65 8.43 -11.49
N ASP A 393 23.67 8.06 -12.31
CA ASP A 393 22.51 7.26 -11.91
C ASP A 393 22.87 5.81 -11.57
N LYS A 394 23.88 5.23 -12.25
CA LYS A 394 24.23 3.82 -12.09
C LYS A 394 24.90 3.59 -10.74
N SER A 395 25.86 4.43 -10.36
CA SER A 395 26.51 4.36 -9.04
C SER A 395 25.52 4.63 -7.91
N LEU A 396 24.60 5.59 -8.09
CA LEU A 396 23.51 5.84 -7.15
C LEU A 396 22.58 4.63 -7.00
N GLY A 397 22.19 4.00 -8.11
CA GLY A 397 21.32 2.82 -8.11
C GLY A 397 21.94 1.64 -7.38
N LEU A 398 23.25 1.40 -7.55
CA LEU A 398 23.98 0.39 -6.80
C LEU A 398 23.97 0.66 -5.30
N ALA A 399 24.23 1.91 -4.88
CA ALA A 399 24.22 2.28 -3.46
C ALA A 399 22.84 2.11 -2.82
N ILE A 400 21.77 2.49 -3.52
CA ILE A 400 20.39 2.30 -3.03
C ILE A 400 20.06 0.81 -2.93
N ARG A 401 20.50 0.00 -3.91
CA ARG A 401 20.31 -1.46 -3.89
C ARG A 401 21.05 -2.11 -2.71
N GLU A 402 22.30 -1.71 -2.47
CA GLU A 402 23.10 -2.16 -1.32
C GLU A 402 22.44 -1.78 0.01
N LEU A 403 21.89 -0.55 0.12
CA LEU A 403 21.13 -0.13 1.30
C LEU A 403 19.94 -1.05 1.58
N GLN A 404 19.18 -1.46 0.55
CA GLN A 404 18.03 -2.36 0.73
C GLN A 404 18.41 -3.78 1.17
N GLN A 405 19.62 -4.23 0.82
CA GLN A 405 20.14 -5.57 1.08
C GLN A 405 20.80 -5.71 2.47
N LYS A 406 20.91 -4.64 3.25
CA LYS A 406 21.47 -4.72 4.60
C LYS A 406 20.67 -5.63 5.51
N ASP A 407 21.38 -6.45 6.29
CA ASP A 407 20.80 -7.37 7.27
C ASP A 407 20.05 -6.64 8.40
N TYR A 408 20.45 -5.40 8.70
CA TYR A 408 19.79 -4.49 9.63
C TYR A 408 20.19 -3.03 9.39
N PHE A 409 19.50 -2.12 10.09
CA PHE A 409 19.81 -0.70 10.16
C PHE A 409 19.99 -0.31 11.63
N ASN A 410 20.81 0.68 11.93
CA ASN A 410 20.98 1.14 13.32
C ASN A 410 19.66 1.66 13.92
N THR A 411 18.80 2.23 13.07
CA THR A 411 17.41 2.59 13.32
C THR A 411 16.58 1.44 13.90
N CYS A 412 16.91 0.17 13.60
CA CYS A 412 16.21 -0.99 14.16
C CYS A 412 16.29 -1.03 15.70
N ALA A 413 17.32 -0.41 16.29
CA ALA A 413 17.46 -0.25 17.73
C ALA A 413 16.40 0.68 18.36
N HIS A 414 15.62 1.41 17.55
CA HIS A 414 14.51 2.26 17.99
C HIS A 414 13.13 1.60 17.76
N CYS A 415 13.09 0.45 17.08
CA CYS A 415 11.84 -0.23 16.74
C CYS A 415 11.41 -1.20 17.84
N ALA A 416 10.24 -0.98 18.45
CA ALA A 416 9.69 -1.86 19.49
C ALA A 416 9.50 -3.32 18.99
N ALA A 417 9.75 -4.29 19.88
CA ALA A 417 9.56 -5.72 19.59
C ALA A 417 8.13 -6.24 19.84
N GLU A 418 7.34 -5.50 20.65
CA GLU A 418 6.14 -6.04 21.28
C GLU A 418 4.83 -5.63 20.61
N VAL A 419 3.79 -6.42 20.93
CA VAL A 419 2.46 -6.51 20.33
C VAL A 419 1.91 -5.16 19.87
N GLU A 420 1.59 -5.12 18.58
CA GLU A 420 0.92 -4.04 17.87
C GLU A 420 -0.40 -3.65 18.54
N LYS A 421 -0.35 -2.71 19.49
CA LYS A 421 -1.57 -2.17 20.07
C LYS A 421 -2.33 -1.44 18.97
N SER A 422 -3.54 -1.90 18.68
CA SER A 422 -4.44 -1.18 17.79
C SER A 422 -4.91 0.10 18.48
N VAL A 423 -4.68 1.24 17.83
CA VAL A 423 -5.09 2.57 18.28
C VAL A 423 -6.04 3.19 17.28
N GLN A 424 -6.87 4.11 17.75
CA GLN A 424 -7.75 4.88 16.88
C GLN A 424 -6.91 5.77 15.96
N ALA A 425 -7.08 5.62 14.65
CA ALA A 425 -6.37 6.43 13.69
C ALA A 425 -6.81 7.90 13.81
N ALA A 426 -5.86 8.81 13.67
CA ALA A 426 -6.10 10.24 13.71
C ALA A 426 -6.77 10.79 15.00
N GLU A 427 -6.76 10.06 16.12
CA GLU A 427 -7.06 10.65 17.44
C GLU A 427 -6.22 11.95 17.59
N GLN A 428 -6.87 13.10 17.82
CA GLN A 428 -6.17 14.38 17.88
C GLN A 428 -5.50 14.57 19.25
N GLY A 429 -4.25 15.02 19.25
CA GLY A 429 -3.51 15.31 20.47
C GLY A 429 -2.00 15.07 20.35
N PHE A 430 -1.36 14.97 21.51
CA PHE A 430 0.05 14.66 21.62
C PHE A 430 0.27 13.67 22.74
N ASP A 431 1.01 12.61 22.46
CA ASP A 431 1.45 11.65 23.47
C ASP A 431 2.89 12.00 23.87
N LYS A 432 3.14 12.14 25.18
CA LYS A 432 4.46 12.50 25.71
C LYS A 432 5.54 11.48 25.34
N ARG A 433 5.16 10.24 24.99
CA ARG A 433 6.07 9.20 24.49
C ARG A 433 6.75 9.54 23.17
N TYR A 434 6.24 10.53 22.44
CA TYR A 434 6.85 11.03 21.20
C TYR A 434 7.55 12.38 21.38
N ALA A 435 7.73 12.83 22.62
CA ALA A 435 8.50 14.03 22.89
C ALA A 435 9.97 13.82 22.52
N VAL A 436 10.51 14.75 21.74
CA VAL A 436 11.95 14.82 21.51
C VAL A 436 12.56 15.45 22.75
N THR A 437 13.27 14.66 23.55
CA THR A 437 14.07 15.17 24.66
C THR A 437 15.38 15.72 24.08
N ASN A 438 15.60 17.02 24.24
CA ASN A 438 16.88 17.67 23.88
C ASN A 438 18.04 17.20 24.74
#